data_AF-A0A3D5K3N6-F1
#
_entry.id   AF-A0A3D5K3N6-F1
#
_cell.length_a   1.000
_cell.length_b   1.000
_cell.length_c   1.000
_cell.angle_alpha   90.00
_cell.angle_beta   90.00
_cell.angle_gamma   90.00
#
_symmetry.space_group_name_H-M   'P 1'
#
loop_
_entity.id
_entity.type
_entity.pdbx_description
1 polymer ?
#
loop_
_entity_poly.entity_id
_entity_poly.type
_entity_poly.pdbx_seq_one_letter_code
_entity_poly.pdbx_strand_id
1 'polypeptide(L)'
;YVHRSGRTARAGQDGVVISLVQPDQKRDTRRLQRDVGLDEPVTSPDLATVRDLTPPAVRELAPAEREERRANRGDDRSPDYQPRRNRSNGKHRGGPRHGSGNG
;
A
#
# COMPACT_ATOMS: atom_id res chain seq x y z
N TYR A 1 -10.82 -6.55 -8.62
CA TYR A 1 -10.47 -7.66 -7.72
C TYR A 1 -8.97 -7.72 -7.50
N VAL A 2 -8.16 -7.90 -8.55
CA VAL A 2 -6.67 -7.97 -8.54
C VAL A 2 -5.99 -7.02 -7.55
N HIS A 3 -6.23 -5.71 -7.64
CA HIS A 3 -5.57 -4.72 -6.77
C HIS A 3 -5.90 -4.88 -5.28
N ARG A 4 -7.07 -5.45 -4.95
CA ARG A 4 -7.50 -5.66 -3.56
C ARG A 4 -7.03 -7.01 -3.05
N SER A 5 -7.26 -8.08 -3.82
CA SER A 5 -6.85 -9.43 -3.47
C SER A 5 -5.33 -9.59 -3.42
N GLY A 6 -4.59 -8.87 -4.26
CA GLY A 6 -3.13 -8.94 -4.33
C GLY A 6 -2.36 -8.33 -3.14
N ARG A 7 -3.05 -7.85 -2.09
CA ARG A 7 -2.41 -7.28 -0.89
C ARG A 7 -2.33 -8.24 0.30
N THR A 8 -2.78 -9.48 0.16
CA THR A 8 -2.92 -10.43 1.28
C THR A 8 -1.63 -11.20 1.57
N ALA A 9 -1.00 -11.78 0.55
CA ALA A 9 0.26 -12.52 0.70
C ALA A 9 1.44 -11.57 0.96
N ARG A 10 2.43 -12.04 1.74
CA ARG A 10 3.69 -11.33 2.03
C ARG A 10 4.88 -12.24 1.74
N ALA A 11 6.09 -11.69 1.69
CA ALA A 11 7.29 -12.46 1.42
C ALA A 11 7.41 -13.66 2.39
N GLY A 12 7.40 -14.87 1.81
CA GLY A 12 7.49 -16.13 2.55
C GLY A 12 6.22 -16.56 3.28
N GLN A 13 5.08 -15.91 3.08
CA GLN A 13 3.81 -16.22 3.77
C GLN A 13 2.61 -16.14 2.82
N ASP A 14 1.80 -17.18 2.80
CA ASP A 14 0.53 -17.21 2.06
C ASP A 14 -0.49 -16.23 2.67
N GLY A 15 -1.50 -15.85 1.88
CA GLY A 15 -2.57 -14.97 2.32
C GLY A 15 -3.92 -15.43 1.80
N VAL A 16 -4.95 -15.35 2.63
CA VAL A 16 -6.31 -15.77 2.28
C VAL A 16 -7.17 -14.55 1.91
N VAL A 17 -8.00 -14.69 0.88
CA VAL A 17 -9.02 -13.71 0.47
C VAL A 17 -10.39 -14.36 0.57
N ILE A 18 -11.28 -13.79 1.37
CA ILE A 18 -12.68 -14.24 1.49
C ILE A 18 -13.58 -13.19 0.84
N SER A 19 -14.46 -13.61 -0.07
CA SER A 19 -15.42 -12.74 -0.76
C SER A 19 -16.85 -13.12 -0.37
N LEU A 20 -17.54 -12.22 0.32
CA LEU A 20 -18.97 -12.39 0.62
C LEU A 20 -19.78 -11.83 -0.55
N VAL A 21 -20.60 -12.67 -1.18
CA VAL A 21 -21.34 -12.34 -2.39
C VAL A 21 -22.82 -12.67 -2.23
N GLN A 22 -23.67 -11.76 -2.69
CA GLN A 22 -25.12 -11.97 -2.68
C GLN A 22 -25.56 -12.88 -3.84
N PRO A 23 -26.75 -13.52 -3.77
CA PRO A 23 -27.22 -14.43 -4.80
C PRO A 23 -27.29 -13.81 -6.22
N ASP A 24 -27.72 -12.56 -6.33
CA ASP A 24 -27.79 -11.77 -7.57
C ASP A 24 -26.41 -11.44 -8.14
N GLN A 25 -25.40 -11.29 -7.27
CA GLN A 25 -24.01 -10.98 -7.64
C GLN A 25 -23.19 -12.19 -8.11
N LYS A 26 -23.73 -13.41 -8.01
CA LYS A 26 -23.01 -14.65 -8.35
C LYS A 26 -22.50 -14.67 -9.80
N ARG A 27 -23.31 -14.18 -10.75
CA ARG A 27 -22.96 -14.18 -12.18
C ARG A 27 -21.78 -13.25 -12.46
N ASP A 28 -21.80 -12.06 -11.89
CA ASP A 28 -20.76 -11.06 -12.10
C ASP A 28 -19.47 -11.44 -11.36
N THR A 29 -19.58 -12.06 -10.18
CA THR A 29 -18.44 -12.64 -9.46
C THR A 29 -17.73 -13.70 -10.30
N ARG A 30 -18.47 -14.63 -10.92
CA ARG A 30 -17.89 -15.65 -11.81
C ARG A 30 -17.25 -15.08 -13.08
N ARG A 31 -17.73 -13.94 -13.58
CA ARG A 31 -17.06 -13.25 -14.69
C ARG A 31 -15.73 -12.67 -14.22
N LEU A 32 -15.78 -11.93 -13.11
CA LEU A 32 -14.60 -11.33 -12.50
C LEU A 32 -13.52 -12.34 -12.11
N GLN A 33 -13.90 -13.53 -11.62
CA GLN A 33 -12.95 -14.63 -11.37
C GLN A 33 -12.29 -15.11 -12.67
N ARG A 34 -13.06 -15.38 -13.72
CA ARG A 34 -12.53 -15.80 -15.03
C ARG A 34 -11.61 -14.75 -15.64
N ASP A 35 -11.95 -13.47 -15.52
CA ASP A 35 -11.14 -12.35 -16.03
C ASP A 35 -9.75 -12.28 -15.36
N VAL A 36 -9.61 -12.85 -14.15
CA VAL A 36 -8.35 -12.89 -13.39
C VAL A 36 -7.74 -14.29 -13.30
N GLY A 37 -8.29 -15.27 -14.03
CA GLY A 37 -7.78 -16.65 -14.07
C GLY A 37 -8.09 -17.49 -12.83
N LEU A 38 -9.14 -17.17 -12.07
CA LEU A 38 -9.62 -17.95 -10.92
C LEU A 38 -10.85 -18.78 -11.28
N ASP A 39 -11.00 -19.93 -10.63
CA ASP A 39 -12.15 -20.84 -10.75
C ASP A 39 -12.55 -21.40 -9.39
N GLU A 40 -13.01 -20.52 -8.49
CA GLU A 40 -13.34 -20.86 -7.10
C GLU A 40 -14.87 -20.88 -6.89
N PRO A 41 -15.46 -21.95 -6.34
CA PRO A 41 -16.90 -22.05 -6.14
C PRO A 41 -17.44 -21.00 -5.16
N VAL A 42 -18.64 -20.49 -5.46
CA VAL A 42 -19.42 -19.71 -4.49
C VAL A 42 -20.24 -20.67 -3.64
N THR A 43 -19.83 -20.88 -2.41
CA THR A 43 -20.47 -21.76 -1.43
C THR A 43 -21.34 -20.99 -0.44
N SER A 44 -22.12 -21.70 0.37
CA SER A 44 -22.76 -21.13 1.55
C SER A 44 -21.70 -20.73 2.58
N PRO A 45 -21.91 -19.65 3.34
CA PRO A 45 -20.94 -19.23 4.36
C PRO A 45 -20.81 -20.28 5.45
N ASP A 46 -19.57 -20.73 5.70
CA ASP A 46 -19.21 -21.63 6.79
C ASP A 46 -18.17 -20.98 7.70
N LEU A 47 -18.54 -20.75 8.96
CA LEU A 47 -17.67 -20.10 9.94
C LEU A 47 -16.53 -21.00 10.40
N ALA A 48 -16.68 -22.32 10.36
CA ALA A 48 -15.59 -23.23 10.72
C ALA A 48 -14.44 -23.10 9.72
N THR A 49 -14.76 -23.23 8.43
CA THR A 49 -13.81 -23.01 7.33
C THR A 49 -13.13 -21.63 7.41
N VAL A 50 -13.87 -20.56 7.72
CA VAL A 50 -13.28 -19.22 7.84
C VAL A 50 -12.25 -19.14 8.98
N ARG A 51 -12.51 -19.79 10.12
CA ARG A 51 -11.57 -19.82 11.26
C ARG A 51 -10.32 -20.61 10.94
N ASP A 52 -10.45 -21.72 10.24
CA ASP A 52 -9.32 -22.57 9.85
C ASP A 52 -8.41 -21.86 8.85
N LEU A 53 -9.00 -21.13 7.89
CA LEU A 53 -8.26 -20.33 6.91
C LEU A 53 -7.68 -19.03 7.48
N THR A 54 -8.18 -18.57 8.62
CA THR A 54 -7.75 -17.32 9.27
C THR A 54 -7.26 -17.62 10.67
N PRO A 55 -6.14 -18.36 10.82
CA PRO A 55 -5.58 -18.61 12.14
C PRO A 55 -5.29 -17.27 12.82
N PRO A 56 -5.59 -17.14 14.12
CA PRO A 56 -5.33 -15.90 14.84
C PRO A 56 -3.86 -15.53 14.66
N ALA A 57 -3.60 -14.28 14.32
CA ALA A 57 -2.24 -13.77 14.15
C ALA A 57 -1.49 -13.91 15.47
N VAL A 58 -0.79 -15.04 15.65
CA VAL A 58 0.14 -15.21 16.75
C VAL A 58 1.34 -14.37 16.37
N ARG A 59 1.39 -13.13 16.88
CA ARG A 59 2.65 -12.39 16.91
C ARG A 59 3.57 -13.18 17.82
N GLU A 60 4.41 -14.02 17.22
CA GLU A 60 5.60 -14.50 17.90
C GLU A 60 6.45 -13.26 18.15
N LEU A 61 6.35 -12.73 19.37
CA LEU A 61 7.21 -11.63 19.81
C LEU A 61 8.62 -12.22 19.83
N ALA A 62 9.42 -11.90 18.82
CA ALA A 62 10.85 -12.14 18.88
C ALA A 62 11.35 -11.58 20.22
N PRO A 63 12.13 -12.35 21.00
CA PRO A 63 12.66 -11.86 22.25
C PRO A 63 13.41 -10.56 21.95
N ALA A 64 12.99 -9.47 22.60
CA ALA A 64 13.63 -8.19 22.42
C ALA A 64 15.08 -8.32 22.91
N GLU A 65 16.02 -8.47 21.98
CA GLU A 65 17.43 -8.32 22.28
C GLU A 65 17.62 -6.87 22.73
N ARG A 66 17.68 -6.68 24.05
CA ARG A 66 18.05 -5.42 24.67
C ARG A 66 19.53 -5.20 24.37
N GLU A 67 19.81 -4.68 23.19
CA GLU A 67 21.15 -4.20 22.87
C GLU A 67 21.40 -2.98 23.76
N GLU A 68 22.21 -3.19 24.80
CA GLU A 68 22.78 -2.11 25.60
C GLU A 68 23.59 -1.21 24.68
N ARG A 69 22.94 -0.16 24.17
CA ARG A 69 23.63 0.95 23.52
C ARG A 69 24.56 1.55 24.56
N ARG A 70 25.82 1.12 24.53
CA ARG A 70 26.95 1.83 25.12
C ARG A 70 26.93 3.22 24.52
N ALA A 71 26.41 4.17 25.29
CA ALA A 71 26.48 5.58 24.96
C ALA A 71 27.94 6.01 25.05
N ASN A 72 28.69 5.78 23.97
CA ASN A 72 29.87 6.57 23.65
C ASN A 72 29.41 8.02 23.49
N ARG A 73 29.43 8.74 24.61
CA ARG A 73 29.28 10.19 24.66
C ARG A 73 30.55 10.78 24.08
N GLY A 74 30.53 10.97 22.77
CA GLY A 74 31.55 11.67 22.04
C GLY A 74 31.00 11.95 20.66
N ASP A 75 30.51 13.16 20.43
CA ASP A 75 30.99 14.02 19.35
C ASP A 75 30.16 15.32 19.36
N ASP A 76 30.71 16.31 20.04
CA ASP A 76 30.32 17.71 19.94
C ASP A 76 30.64 18.25 18.54
N ARG A 77 29.79 17.99 17.53
CA ARG A 77 29.78 18.75 16.27
C ARG A 77 28.38 18.93 15.70
N SER A 78 27.72 20.01 16.12
CA SER A 78 26.57 20.55 15.41
C SER A 78 27.00 21.09 14.04
N PRO A 79 26.42 20.64 12.91
CA PRO A 79 26.57 21.32 11.64
C PRO A 79 25.59 22.49 11.59
N ASP A 80 26.10 23.67 11.25
CA ASP A 80 25.42 24.94 11.05
C ASP A 80 24.00 24.83 10.47
N TYR A 81 23.00 25.12 11.32
CA TYR A 81 21.62 25.33 10.90
C TYR A 81 21.49 26.75 10.34
N GLN A 82 21.60 26.91 9.01
CA GLN A 82 21.20 28.15 8.34
C GLN A 82 19.71 28.07 7.95
N PRO A 83 18.80 28.85 8.58
CA PRO A 83 17.43 28.92 8.13
C PRO A 83 17.36 29.72 6.84
N ARG A 84 17.10 29.07 5.70
CA ARG A 84 16.82 29.77 4.45
C ARG A 84 15.50 30.50 4.58
N ARG A 85 15.64 31.82 4.79
CA ARG A 85 14.57 32.79 4.88
C ARG A 85 13.79 32.85 3.57
N ASN A 86 12.49 32.72 3.73
CA ASN A 86 11.41 33.16 2.84
C ASN A 86 11.84 34.21 1.80
N ARG A 87 11.82 33.86 0.51
CA ARG A 87 11.94 34.83 -0.60
C ARG A 87 10.62 34.86 -1.36
N SER A 88 9.71 35.67 -0.83
CA SER A 88 8.61 36.24 -1.60
C SER A 88 9.14 37.23 -2.64
N ASN A 89 8.39 37.33 -3.74
CA ASN A 89 8.45 38.35 -4.80
C ASN A 89 9.52 38.19 -5.90
N GLY A 90 9.05 37.98 -7.14
CA GLY A 90 9.93 37.96 -8.32
C GLY A 90 9.31 37.71 -9.70
N LYS A 91 8.07 38.14 -9.97
CA LYS A 91 7.61 38.74 -11.24
C LYS A 91 8.35 38.32 -12.54
N HIS A 92 7.83 37.33 -13.27
CA HIS A 92 8.08 37.17 -14.71
C HIS A 92 6.76 37.23 -15.50
N ARG A 93 6.41 38.46 -15.91
CA ARG A 93 5.57 38.75 -17.06
C ARG A 93 6.51 39.00 -18.25
N GLY A 94 6.26 38.32 -19.37
CA GLY A 94 6.83 38.61 -20.71
C GLY A 94 7.38 37.34 -21.37
N GLY A 95 6.83 36.83 -22.48
CA GLY A 95 5.69 37.22 -23.34
C GLY A 95 5.68 36.33 -24.60
N PRO A 96 4.60 36.27 -25.40
CA PRO A 96 4.67 35.76 -26.78
C PRO A 96 4.92 36.92 -27.74
N ARG A 97 6.01 36.85 -28.51
CA ARG A 97 6.26 37.77 -29.63
C ARG A 97 5.43 37.35 -30.85
N HIS A 98 4.69 38.33 -31.41
CA HIS A 98 4.14 38.39 -32.77
C HIS A 98 5.20 38.02 -33.83
N GLY A 99 4.91 37.60 -35.08
CA GLY A 99 3.71 37.61 -35.91
C GLY A 99 4.11 37.48 -37.40
N SER A 100 3.10 37.59 -38.28
CA SER A 100 3.12 37.73 -39.77
C SER A 100 3.02 36.48 -40.64
N GLY A 101 2.01 36.46 -41.52
CA GLY A 101 1.97 35.57 -42.69
C GLY A 101 0.62 35.46 -43.38
N ASN A 102 0.36 36.38 -44.31
CA ASN A 102 -0.79 36.52 -45.22
C ASN A 102 -1.10 35.25 -46.06
N GLY A 103 -2.38 35.01 -46.40
CA GLY A 103 -2.81 33.97 -47.36
C GLY A 103 -4.25 33.54 -47.22
#